data_AF-A0A7C2KPM2-F1
#
_entry.id   AF-A0A7C2KPM2-F1
#
_cell.length_a   1.000
_cell.length_b   1.000
_cell.length_c   1.000
_cell.angle_alpha   90.00
_cell.angle_beta   90.00
_cell.angle_gamma   90.00
#
_symmetry.space_group_name_H-M   'P 1'
#
loop_
_entity.id
_entity.type
_entity.pdbx_description
1 polymer ?
#
loop_
_entity_poly.entity_id
_entity_poly.type
_entity_poly.pdbx_seq_one_letter_code
_entity_poly.pdbx_strand_id
1 'polypeptide(L)'
;MIGRNRVQVVTEAITLQYANGKSMARPIGGKRFTPYIGFHIEVGRDDELDARLGIAGIPQIEIKHQRQGGAEIVRHWALGETILFYPVTSGPVAQTVAGSLGRNAAATAAAGIGLRWGINDRSRMAVRGYLDLLVRVEMARLVQLSVRSRMSDVLLNVLLDHGRVCEAADHLIDRSSHPDLVTFHELALPLGPGEEEEWGKGETTTVVPFKSLHPAQIDRDYIQRIWRPESVHQAALRDWAGIQAWASEYALQNDERVTGERNDVVETSHEIGR
;
A
#
# COMPACT_ATOMS: atom_id res chain seq x y z
N MET A 1 16.47 27.08 26.38
CA MET A 1 17.50 26.70 25.39
C MET A 1 16.76 26.17 24.18
N ILE A 2 16.85 26.83 23.01
CA ILE A 2 16.20 26.35 21.78
C ILE A 2 17.03 25.16 21.28
N GLY A 3 16.45 23.96 21.27
CA GLY A 3 17.10 22.74 20.79
C GLY A 3 17.40 22.83 19.29
N ARG A 4 18.46 22.15 18.84
CA ARG A 4 18.74 22.01 17.40
C ARG A 4 17.81 20.95 16.80
N ASN A 5 17.24 21.24 15.64
CA ASN A 5 16.47 20.26 14.89
C ASN A 5 17.36 19.05 14.55
N ARG A 6 16.81 17.84 14.72
CA ARG A 6 17.39 16.63 14.15
C ARG A 6 16.72 16.39 12.80
N VAL A 7 17.51 16.26 11.75
CA VAL A 7 16.99 15.85 10.43
C VAL A 7 16.48 14.42 10.58
N GLN A 8 15.20 14.23 10.29
CA GLN A 8 14.58 12.91 10.31
C GLN A 8 14.79 12.25 8.95
N VAL A 9 15.41 11.07 8.93
CA VAL A 9 15.60 10.32 7.69
C VAL A 9 14.32 9.53 7.43
N VAL A 10 13.65 9.83 6.32
CA VAL A 10 12.54 9.01 5.82
C VAL A 10 13.12 7.88 4.99
N THR A 11 12.97 6.65 5.45
CA THR A 11 13.40 5.46 4.71
C THR A 11 12.49 5.25 3.50
N GLU A 12 13.07 5.09 2.31
CA GLU A 12 12.31 4.71 1.12
C GLU A 12 11.75 3.29 1.25
N ALA A 13 10.52 3.09 0.77
CA ALA A 13 9.81 1.83 0.87
C ALA A 13 9.63 1.18 -0.50
N ILE A 14 9.76 -0.14 -0.56
CA ILE A 14 9.50 -0.92 -1.78
C ILE A 14 8.02 -0.77 -2.13
N THR A 15 7.71 -0.44 -3.39
CA THR A 15 6.32 -0.27 -3.81
C THR A 15 5.64 -1.62 -4.01
N LEU A 16 4.67 -1.93 -3.16
CA LEU A 16 3.82 -3.12 -3.26
C LEU A 16 2.52 -2.73 -3.97
N GLN A 17 2.21 -3.43 -5.06
CA GLN A 17 1.03 -3.15 -5.89
C GLN A 17 0.10 -4.35 -5.91
N TYR A 18 -1.19 -4.09 -6.13
CA TYR A 18 -2.19 -5.11 -6.35
C TYR A 18 -2.89 -4.87 -7.69
N ALA A 19 -2.94 -5.90 -8.53
CA ALA A 19 -3.75 -5.92 -9.73
C ALA A 19 -5.12 -6.52 -9.39
N ASN A 20 -6.19 -5.87 -9.84
CA ASN A 20 -7.58 -6.23 -9.51
C ASN A 20 -8.34 -6.80 -10.72
N GLY A 21 -7.64 -7.40 -11.69
CA GLY A 21 -8.22 -7.88 -12.94
C GLY A 21 -8.18 -6.88 -14.10
N LYS A 22 -8.03 -5.58 -13.83
CA LYS A 22 -7.92 -4.57 -14.91
C LYS A 22 -6.55 -4.56 -15.61
N SER A 23 -5.51 -4.92 -14.87
CA SER A 23 -4.16 -5.01 -15.41
C SER A 23 -4.04 -6.28 -16.22
N MET A 24 -3.40 -6.17 -17.38
CA MET A 24 -3.16 -7.30 -18.26
C MET A 24 -1.72 -7.78 -18.04
N ALA A 25 -1.54 -9.05 -17.70
CA ALA A 25 -0.23 -9.64 -17.48
C ALA A 25 -0.01 -10.93 -18.29
N ARG A 26 1.24 -11.38 -18.34
CA ARG A 26 1.63 -12.68 -18.89
C ARG A 26 2.88 -13.21 -18.17
N PRO A 27 3.12 -14.53 -18.15
CA PRO A 27 4.42 -15.07 -17.79
C PRO A 27 5.52 -14.50 -18.70
N ILE A 28 6.75 -14.39 -18.19
CA ILE A 28 7.90 -13.97 -19.00
C ILE A 28 8.03 -14.85 -20.25
N GLY A 29 8.13 -14.23 -21.43
CA GLY A 29 8.18 -14.93 -22.72
C GLY A 29 6.84 -15.48 -23.22
N GLY A 30 5.74 -15.26 -22.48
CA GLY A 30 4.39 -15.63 -22.90
C GLY A 30 3.92 -14.85 -24.14
N LYS A 31 3.04 -15.46 -24.94
CA LYS A 31 2.53 -14.82 -26.17
C LYS A 31 1.30 -13.93 -25.94
N ARG A 32 0.46 -14.24 -24.96
CA ARG A 32 -0.84 -13.60 -24.75
C ARG A 32 -0.90 -12.95 -23.37
N PHE A 33 -1.43 -11.73 -23.32
CA PHE A 33 -1.77 -11.06 -22.08
C PHE A 33 -3.19 -11.43 -21.65
N THR A 34 -3.38 -11.67 -20.37
CA THR A 34 -4.68 -11.96 -19.75
C THR A 34 -4.91 -11.04 -18.56
N PRO A 35 -6.17 -10.81 -18.14
CA PRO A 35 -6.48 -10.17 -16.87
C PRO A 35 -5.67 -10.80 -15.74
N TYR A 36 -5.10 -9.97 -14.87
CA TYR A 36 -4.27 -10.40 -13.75
C TYR A 36 -4.82 -9.91 -12.42
N ILE A 37 -4.90 -10.83 -11.47
CA ILE A 37 -5.26 -10.57 -10.08
C ILE A 37 -4.08 -10.99 -9.22
N GLY A 38 -3.63 -10.12 -8.33
CA GLY A 38 -2.58 -10.45 -7.36
C GLY A 38 -1.57 -9.36 -7.09
N PHE A 39 -0.73 -9.64 -6.09
CA PHE A 39 0.29 -8.75 -5.57
C PHE A 39 1.57 -8.85 -6.38
N HIS A 40 2.21 -7.71 -6.62
CA HIS A 40 3.40 -7.64 -7.42
C HIS A 40 4.30 -6.45 -7.03
N ILE A 41 5.60 -6.60 -7.31
CA ILE A 41 6.63 -5.58 -7.13
C ILE A 41 7.45 -5.47 -8.42
N GLU A 42 7.79 -4.26 -8.84
CA GLU A 42 8.59 -4.02 -10.06
C GLU A 42 10.02 -4.55 -9.93
N VAL A 43 10.51 -5.19 -10.99
CA VAL A 43 11.89 -5.69 -11.12
C VAL A 43 12.81 -4.54 -11.55
N GLY A 44 14.06 -4.53 -11.08
CA GLY A 44 15.11 -3.61 -11.50
C GLY A 44 15.11 -2.28 -10.76
N ARG A 45 14.31 -2.16 -9.69
CA ARG A 45 14.29 -1.00 -8.80
C ARG A 45 15.26 -1.13 -7.63
N ASP A 46 15.64 -2.36 -7.30
CA ASP A 46 16.44 -2.67 -6.13
C ASP A 46 17.17 -4.02 -6.34
N ASP A 47 18.49 -3.94 -6.54
CA ASP A 47 19.31 -5.11 -6.91
C ASP A 47 19.34 -6.19 -5.80
N GLU A 48 19.31 -5.77 -4.53
CA GLU A 48 19.29 -6.71 -3.41
C GLU A 48 17.95 -7.44 -3.34
N LEU A 49 16.84 -6.72 -3.50
CA LEU A 49 15.51 -7.29 -3.57
C LEU A 49 15.40 -8.30 -4.71
N ASP A 50 15.84 -7.92 -5.89
CA ASP A 50 15.79 -8.79 -7.08
C ASP A 50 16.63 -10.05 -6.89
N ALA A 51 17.81 -9.94 -6.29
CA ALA A 51 18.65 -11.09 -5.98
C ALA A 51 17.97 -12.05 -4.99
N ARG A 52 17.38 -11.52 -3.91
CA ARG A 52 16.70 -12.35 -2.88
C ARG A 52 15.46 -13.03 -3.44
N LEU A 53 14.62 -12.31 -4.19
CA LEU A 53 13.42 -12.89 -4.82
C LEU A 53 13.79 -13.91 -5.90
N GLY A 54 14.87 -13.67 -6.64
CA GLY A 54 15.41 -14.63 -7.61
C GLY A 54 15.89 -15.92 -6.96
N ILE A 55 16.67 -15.83 -5.87
CA ILE A 55 17.12 -16.99 -5.09
C ILE A 55 15.93 -17.76 -4.50
N ALA A 56 14.91 -17.05 -4.03
CA ALA A 56 13.69 -17.64 -3.49
C ALA A 56 12.76 -18.26 -4.56
N GLY A 57 13.13 -18.17 -5.85
CA GLY A 57 12.37 -18.77 -6.94
C GLY A 57 11.01 -18.10 -7.18
N ILE A 58 10.86 -16.83 -6.79
CA ILE A 58 9.61 -16.10 -7.02
C ILE A 58 9.42 -15.87 -8.52
N PRO A 59 8.27 -16.24 -9.10
CA PRO A 59 8.07 -16.09 -10.53
C PRO A 59 8.02 -14.62 -10.94
N GLN A 60 8.47 -14.33 -12.16
CA GLN A 60 8.28 -13.02 -12.79
C GLN A 60 7.14 -13.05 -13.80
N ILE A 61 6.48 -11.91 -13.94
CA ILE A 61 5.44 -11.64 -14.94
C ILE A 61 5.76 -10.32 -15.66
N GLU A 62 5.18 -10.15 -16.84
CA GLU A 62 5.17 -8.89 -17.57
C GLU A 62 3.78 -8.29 -17.49
N ILE A 63 3.68 -7.04 -17.02
CA ILE A 63 2.41 -6.31 -16.92
C ILE A 63 2.41 -5.18 -17.93
N LYS A 64 1.29 -5.05 -18.64
CA LYS A 64 1.04 -3.97 -19.60
C LYS A 64 0.50 -2.73 -18.85
N HIS A 65 1.34 -1.72 -18.68
CA HIS A 65 0.97 -0.42 -18.11
C HIS A 65 0.52 0.54 -19.21
N GLN A 66 -0.69 1.05 -19.08
CA GLN A 66 -1.21 2.09 -19.98
C GLN A 66 -0.57 3.43 -19.61
N ARG A 67 0.11 4.07 -20.56
CA ARG A 67 0.68 5.42 -20.42
C ARG A 67 0.09 6.35 -21.48
N GLN A 68 0.25 7.66 -21.31
CA GLN A 68 -0.07 8.60 -22.38
C GLN A 68 0.81 8.26 -23.60
N GLY A 69 0.17 8.02 -24.75
CA GLY A 69 0.86 7.69 -26.00
C GLY A 69 1.15 6.20 -26.25
N GLY A 70 0.74 5.28 -25.36
CA GLY A 70 0.86 3.84 -25.64
C GLY A 70 0.87 2.95 -24.41
N ALA A 71 1.31 1.71 -24.60
CA ALA A 71 1.45 0.75 -23.53
C ALA A 71 2.91 0.35 -23.36
N GLU A 72 3.39 0.43 -22.13
CA GLU A 72 4.70 -0.06 -21.73
C GLU A 72 4.54 -1.44 -21.09
N ILE A 73 5.46 -2.35 -21.39
CA ILE A 73 5.50 -3.68 -20.77
C ILE A 73 6.64 -3.65 -19.75
N VAL A 74 6.29 -3.84 -18.47
CA VAL A 74 7.23 -3.79 -17.35
C VAL A 74 7.26 -5.15 -16.66
N ARG A 75 8.44 -5.55 -16.18
CA ARG A 75 8.63 -6.80 -15.43
C ARG A 75 8.34 -6.59 -13.95
N HIS A 76 7.68 -7.57 -13.36
CA HIS A 76 7.36 -7.60 -11.95
C HIS A 76 7.60 -8.99 -11.37
N TRP A 77 7.98 -9.06 -10.09
CA TRP A 77 7.87 -10.26 -9.28
C TRP A 77 6.39 -10.49 -8.95
N ALA A 78 5.87 -11.68 -9.28
CA ALA A 78 4.52 -12.11 -8.95
C ALA A 78 4.51 -12.75 -7.57
N LEU A 79 3.93 -12.06 -6.60
CA LEU A 79 3.89 -12.49 -5.20
C LEU A 79 2.70 -13.39 -4.88
N GLY A 80 1.85 -13.63 -5.88
CA GLY A 80 0.63 -14.43 -5.77
C GLY A 80 -0.61 -13.58 -5.46
N GLU A 81 -1.75 -14.25 -5.34
CA GLU A 81 -3.03 -13.62 -5.05
C GLU A 81 -3.19 -13.27 -3.57
N THR A 82 -2.48 -13.99 -2.70
CA THR A 82 -2.56 -13.86 -1.24
C THR A 82 -1.21 -13.52 -0.64
N ILE A 83 -1.18 -12.59 0.32
CA ILE A 83 0.01 -12.22 1.08
C ILE A 83 -0.29 -12.12 2.58
N LEU A 84 0.76 -12.19 3.41
CA LEU A 84 0.73 -11.78 4.80
C LEU A 84 1.52 -10.47 4.94
N PHE A 85 0.88 -9.43 5.45
CA PHE A 85 1.44 -8.10 5.59
C PHE A 85 1.41 -7.67 7.05
N TYR A 86 2.48 -7.11 7.58
CA TYR A 86 2.56 -6.57 8.94
C TYR A 86 2.47 -5.04 8.86
N PRO A 87 1.26 -4.44 8.88
CA PRO A 87 1.09 -3.00 8.75
C PRO A 87 1.68 -2.27 9.97
N VAL A 88 2.52 -1.26 9.73
CA VAL A 88 3.09 -0.44 10.81
C VAL A 88 2.26 0.85 10.91
N THR A 89 1.24 0.78 11.76
CA THR A 89 0.26 1.85 12.00
C THR A 89 -0.28 1.73 13.42
N SER A 90 -0.81 2.81 13.99
CA SER A 90 -1.62 2.73 15.22
C SER A 90 -3.10 2.46 14.94
N GLY A 91 -3.46 2.21 13.67
CA GLY A 91 -4.82 1.91 13.23
C GLY A 91 -5.60 3.12 12.71
N PRO A 92 -6.72 2.89 11.99
CA PRO A 92 -7.55 3.97 11.48
C PRO A 92 -8.24 4.77 12.60
N VAL A 93 -8.21 6.10 12.48
CA VAL A 93 -8.86 7.03 13.42
C VAL A 93 -10.29 7.40 13.01
N ALA A 94 -10.75 6.89 11.87
CA ALA A 94 -12.10 7.07 11.35
C ALA A 94 -12.53 5.87 10.50
N GLN A 95 -13.84 5.68 10.37
CA GLN A 95 -14.43 4.55 9.64
C GLN A 95 -14.56 4.78 8.13
N THR A 96 -14.31 6.01 7.65
CA THR A 96 -14.43 6.36 6.23
C THR A 96 -13.25 7.18 5.76
N VAL A 97 -12.94 7.10 4.46
CA VAL A 97 -11.88 7.90 3.84
C VAL A 97 -12.17 9.39 4.00
N ALA A 98 -13.42 9.81 3.79
CA ALA A 98 -13.83 11.21 3.99
C ALA A 98 -13.67 11.67 5.45
N GLY A 99 -14.03 10.82 6.41
CA GLY A 99 -13.84 11.10 7.83
C GLY A 99 -12.36 11.20 8.23
N SER A 100 -11.50 10.40 7.59
CA SER A 100 -10.05 10.43 7.80
C SER A 100 -9.42 11.70 7.21
N LEU A 101 -9.87 12.14 6.03
CA LEU A 101 -9.39 13.35 5.33
C LEU A 101 -9.94 14.68 5.86
N GLY A 102 -11.06 14.63 6.58
CA GLY A 102 -11.66 15.82 7.20
C GLY A 102 -10.97 16.20 8.51
N ARG A 103 -11.75 16.30 9.59
CA ARG A 103 -11.25 16.69 10.92
C ARG A 103 -10.13 15.81 11.49
N ASN A 104 -9.97 14.58 10.97
CA ASN A 104 -9.02 13.60 11.47
C ASN A 104 -7.72 13.53 10.64
N ALA A 105 -7.48 14.45 9.70
CA ALA A 105 -6.33 14.35 8.80
C ALA A 105 -4.99 14.26 9.54
N ALA A 106 -4.77 15.14 10.52
CA ALA A 106 -3.55 15.13 11.34
C ALA A 106 -3.43 13.85 12.18
N ALA A 107 -4.53 13.37 12.75
CA ALA A 107 -4.55 12.13 13.54
C ALA A 107 -4.31 10.89 12.66
N THR A 108 -4.81 10.89 11.42
CA THR A 108 -4.59 9.83 10.43
C THR A 108 -3.12 9.74 10.05
N ALA A 109 -2.48 10.89 9.79
CA ALA A 109 -1.05 10.95 9.51
C ALA A 109 -0.20 10.54 10.73
N ALA A 110 -0.57 11.00 11.94
CA ALA A 110 0.07 10.59 13.19
C ALA A 110 -0.08 9.08 13.46
N ALA A 111 -1.14 8.45 12.94
CA ALA A 111 -1.34 7.01 12.97
C ALA A 111 -0.49 6.24 11.93
N GLY A 112 0.36 6.93 11.15
CA GLY A 112 1.21 6.31 10.14
C GLY A 112 0.48 5.96 8.83
N ILE A 113 -0.71 6.52 8.61
CA ILE A 113 -1.51 6.29 7.40
C ILE A 113 -1.37 7.49 6.47
N GLY A 114 -0.78 7.27 5.30
CA GLY A 114 -0.71 8.29 4.24
C GLY A 114 -2.05 8.37 3.52
N LEU A 115 -2.74 9.50 3.63
CA LEU A 115 -4.03 9.70 2.96
C LEU A 115 -4.18 11.13 2.46
N ARG A 116 -4.58 11.29 1.20
CA ARG A 116 -4.86 12.60 0.58
C ARG A 116 -5.91 12.52 -0.51
N TRP A 117 -6.46 13.68 -0.89
CA TRP A 117 -7.14 13.83 -2.18
C TRP A 117 -6.10 13.87 -3.31
N GLY A 118 -6.37 13.13 -4.39
CA GLY A 118 -5.64 13.25 -5.66
C GLY A 118 -6.46 14.00 -6.70
N ILE A 119 -5.96 14.03 -7.93
CA ILE A 119 -6.63 14.68 -9.08
C ILE A 119 -8.06 14.14 -9.28
N ASN A 120 -9.00 15.05 -9.56
CA ASN A 120 -10.43 14.76 -9.77
C ASN A 120 -11.10 14.12 -8.55
N ASP A 121 -10.76 14.58 -7.35
CA ASP A 121 -11.32 14.11 -6.06
C ASP A 121 -11.15 12.61 -5.83
N ARG A 122 -10.14 12.01 -6.47
CA ARG A 122 -9.80 10.59 -6.27
C ARG A 122 -8.86 10.46 -5.09
N SER A 123 -9.35 9.89 -3.99
CA SER A 123 -8.50 9.60 -2.82
C SER A 123 -7.27 8.77 -3.20
N ARG A 124 -6.17 8.98 -2.50
CA ARG A 124 -5.00 8.09 -2.49
C ARG A 124 -4.67 7.72 -1.06
N MET A 125 -4.60 6.43 -0.79
CA MET A 125 -4.26 5.90 0.53
C MET A 125 -3.04 5.00 0.43
N ALA A 126 -2.15 5.07 1.40
CA ALA A 126 -0.99 4.23 1.50
C ALA A 126 -0.71 3.85 2.95
N VAL A 127 -0.26 2.62 3.16
CA VAL A 127 0.24 2.13 4.45
C VAL A 127 1.59 1.45 4.23
N ARG A 128 2.51 1.70 5.15
CA ARG A 128 3.83 1.05 5.17
C ARG A 128 3.83 -0.10 6.17
N GLY A 129 4.63 -1.12 5.88
CA GLY A 129 4.76 -2.29 6.74
C GLY A 129 5.75 -3.29 6.19
N TYR A 130 5.71 -4.52 6.69
CA TYR A 130 6.61 -5.60 6.27
C TYR A 130 5.84 -6.70 5.57
N LEU A 131 6.39 -7.22 4.49
CA LEU A 131 5.83 -8.37 3.80
C LEU A 131 6.44 -9.66 4.36
N ASP A 132 5.63 -10.60 4.84
CA ASP A 132 6.12 -11.88 5.41
C ASP A 132 7.06 -12.62 4.45
N LEU A 133 6.76 -12.59 3.14
CA LEU A 133 7.63 -13.14 2.12
C LEU A 133 9.06 -12.57 2.19
N LEU A 134 9.19 -11.25 2.34
CA LEU A 134 10.50 -10.60 2.45
C LEU A 134 11.18 -10.93 3.77
N VAL A 135 10.42 -11.01 4.86
CA VAL A 135 10.94 -11.43 6.18
C VAL A 135 11.52 -12.85 6.11
N ARG A 136 10.87 -13.78 5.41
CA ARG A 136 11.34 -15.17 5.23
C ARG A 136 12.61 -15.28 4.40
N VAL A 137 12.89 -14.32 3.52
CA VAL A 137 14.16 -14.23 2.78
C VAL A 137 15.16 -13.30 3.45
N GLU A 138 14.97 -13.06 4.75
CA GLU A 138 15.83 -12.26 5.65
C GLU A 138 15.93 -10.78 5.27
N MET A 139 14.91 -10.25 4.61
CA MET A 139 14.82 -8.85 4.20
C MET A 139 13.69 -8.13 4.95
N ALA A 140 13.98 -7.66 6.17
CA ALA A 140 13.07 -6.82 6.94
C ALA A 140 13.07 -5.35 6.47
N ARG A 141 12.66 -5.12 5.21
CA ARG A 141 12.53 -3.79 4.61
C ARG A 141 11.08 -3.36 4.49
N LEU A 142 10.85 -2.06 4.66
CA LEU A 142 9.52 -1.48 4.48
C LEU A 142 9.03 -1.66 3.04
N VAL A 143 7.79 -2.10 2.93
CA VAL A 143 7.00 -2.04 1.71
C VAL A 143 5.87 -1.04 1.90
N GLN A 144 5.43 -0.39 0.83
CA GLN A 144 4.30 0.53 0.83
C GLN A 144 3.20 -0.02 -0.07
N LEU A 145 2.08 -0.41 0.54
CA LEU A 145 0.86 -0.75 -0.18
C LEU A 145 0.10 0.55 -0.47
N SER A 146 0.00 0.92 -1.74
CA SER A 146 -0.68 2.16 -2.18
C SER A 146 -1.87 1.86 -3.06
N VAL A 147 -2.98 2.55 -2.80
CA VAL A 147 -4.25 2.41 -3.50
C VAL A 147 -4.85 3.78 -3.83
N ARG A 148 -5.83 3.79 -4.73
CA ARG A 148 -6.52 5.00 -5.16
C ARG A 148 -8.01 4.78 -5.36
N SER A 149 -8.77 5.87 -5.29
CA SER A 149 -10.21 5.90 -5.52
C SER A 149 -10.93 4.90 -4.60
N ARG A 150 -11.87 4.10 -5.12
CA ARG A 150 -12.64 3.12 -4.33
C ARG A 150 -11.76 2.05 -3.64
N MET A 151 -10.56 1.76 -4.14
CA MET A 151 -9.62 0.87 -3.43
C MET A 151 -9.12 1.48 -2.11
N SER A 152 -9.20 2.82 -1.91
CA SER A 152 -8.87 3.45 -0.63
C SER A 152 -9.87 3.05 0.46
N ASP A 153 -11.16 2.97 0.13
CA ASP A 153 -12.18 2.47 1.07
C ASP A 153 -11.96 0.98 1.36
N VAL A 154 -11.56 0.20 0.35
CA VAL A 154 -11.16 -1.21 0.53
C VAL A 154 -10.01 -1.32 1.53
N LEU A 155 -8.89 -0.62 1.32
CA LEU A 155 -7.74 -0.67 2.23
C LEU A 155 -8.11 -0.21 3.65
N LEU A 156 -8.93 0.82 3.79
CA LEU A 156 -9.42 1.27 5.09
C LEU A 156 -10.23 0.18 5.80
N ASN A 157 -11.18 -0.46 5.11
CA ASN A 157 -12.00 -1.53 5.69
C ASN A 157 -11.15 -2.73 6.13
N VAL A 158 -10.12 -3.06 5.36
CA VAL A 158 -9.18 -4.13 5.70
C VAL A 158 -8.40 -3.79 6.98
N LEU A 159 -7.97 -2.54 7.16
CA LEU A 159 -7.30 -2.10 8.40
C LEU A 159 -8.26 -2.05 9.59
N LEU A 160 -9.52 -1.67 9.39
CA LEU A 160 -10.54 -1.71 10.44
C LEU A 160 -10.78 -3.14 10.93
N ASP A 161 -10.90 -4.10 10.00
CA ASP A 161 -11.01 -5.52 10.35
C ASP A 161 -9.74 -6.04 11.04
N HIS A 162 -8.55 -5.61 10.61
CA HIS A 162 -7.31 -5.95 11.29
C HIS A 162 -7.26 -5.42 12.73
N GLY A 163 -7.77 -4.21 12.98
CA GLY A 163 -7.92 -3.63 14.31
C GLY A 163 -8.80 -4.48 15.22
N ARG A 164 -9.94 -4.96 14.71
CA ARG A 164 -10.82 -5.92 15.41
C ARG A 164 -10.06 -7.18 15.83
N VAL A 165 -9.15 -7.68 15.00
CA VAL A 165 -8.34 -8.87 15.32
C VAL A 165 -7.28 -8.57 16.37
N CYS A 166 -6.65 -7.39 16.34
CA CYS A 166 -5.72 -6.95 17.39
C CYS A 166 -6.44 -6.83 18.75
N GLU A 167 -7.62 -6.21 18.77
CA GLU A 167 -8.47 -6.13 19.97
C GLU A 167 -8.91 -7.51 20.48
N ALA A 168 -9.21 -8.46 19.58
CA ALA A 168 -9.49 -9.83 19.99
C ALA A 168 -8.26 -10.51 20.61
N ALA A 169 -7.07 -10.28 20.03
CA ALA A 169 -5.81 -10.82 20.53
C ALA A 169 -5.49 -10.32 21.94
N ASP A 170 -5.83 -9.06 22.26
CA ASP A 170 -5.66 -8.48 23.58
C ASP A 170 -6.31 -9.29 24.72
N HIS A 171 -7.38 -10.02 24.41
CA HIS A 171 -8.09 -10.89 25.36
C HIS A 171 -7.59 -12.34 25.35
N LEU A 172 -6.81 -12.72 24.34
CA LEU A 172 -6.36 -14.10 24.12
C LEU A 172 -4.92 -14.31 24.54
N ILE A 173 -4.07 -13.28 24.57
CA ILE A 173 -2.66 -13.38 24.93
C ILE A 173 -2.43 -13.35 26.44
N ASP A 174 -1.30 -13.93 26.87
CA ASP A 174 -0.87 -13.88 28.26
C ASP A 174 -0.22 -12.53 28.60
N ARG A 175 -0.90 -11.73 29.41
CA ARG A 175 -0.46 -10.40 29.83
C ARG A 175 0.77 -10.38 30.74
N SER A 176 1.12 -11.51 31.34
CA SER A 176 2.39 -11.62 32.07
C SER A 176 3.58 -11.61 31.11
N SER A 177 3.39 -12.09 29.88
CA SER A 177 4.41 -12.15 28.83
C SER A 177 4.37 -10.95 27.87
N HIS A 178 3.21 -10.33 27.70
CA HIS A 178 2.98 -9.20 26.80
C HIS A 178 2.06 -8.16 27.47
N PRO A 179 2.62 -7.24 28.29
CA PRO A 179 1.84 -6.34 29.12
C PRO A 179 1.11 -5.25 28.33
N ASP A 180 1.64 -4.87 27.16
CA ASP A 180 1.09 -3.80 26.32
C ASP A 180 0.01 -4.31 25.36
N LEU A 181 -0.86 -3.41 24.88
CA LEU A 181 -1.87 -3.76 23.87
C LEU A 181 -1.20 -4.25 22.57
N VAL A 182 -1.85 -5.20 21.90
CA VAL A 182 -1.39 -5.72 20.61
C VAL A 182 -1.49 -4.63 19.56
N THR A 183 -0.35 -4.30 18.96
CA THR A 183 -0.26 -3.32 17.89
C THR A 183 -0.36 -3.95 16.50
N PHE A 184 -0.73 -3.17 15.49
CA PHE A 184 -1.04 -3.68 14.14
C PHE A 184 0.11 -4.44 13.47
N HIS A 185 1.37 -4.12 13.74
CA HIS A 185 2.50 -4.85 13.15
C HIS A 185 2.79 -6.18 13.85
N GLU A 186 2.14 -6.45 14.98
CA GLU A 186 2.38 -7.66 15.76
C GLU A 186 1.64 -8.87 15.23
N LEU A 187 0.62 -8.64 14.43
CA LEU A 187 -0.14 -9.66 13.74
C LEU A 187 0.01 -9.48 12.23
N ALA A 188 0.17 -10.56 11.50
CA ALA A 188 0.07 -10.54 10.05
C ALA A 188 -1.40 -10.31 9.65
N LEU A 189 -1.61 -9.31 8.82
CA LEU A 189 -2.82 -9.07 8.05
C LEU A 189 -2.79 -9.95 6.78
N PRO A 190 -3.60 -11.02 6.69
CA PRO A 190 -3.72 -11.79 5.48
C PRO A 190 -4.59 -11.04 4.48
N LEU A 191 -4.04 -10.75 3.31
CA LEU A 191 -4.73 -10.11 2.19
C LEU A 191 -4.88 -11.10 1.06
N GLY A 192 -6.03 -11.11 0.40
CA GLY A 192 -6.23 -11.88 -0.82
C GLY A 192 -7.44 -11.39 -1.61
N PRO A 193 -7.82 -12.08 -2.70
CA PRO A 193 -8.90 -11.64 -3.57
C PRO A 193 -10.26 -11.67 -2.84
N GLY A 194 -11.03 -10.61 -3.06
CA GLY A 194 -12.42 -10.49 -2.66
C GLY A 194 -13.37 -11.12 -3.68
N GLU A 195 -14.63 -10.75 -3.58
CA GLU A 195 -15.63 -11.11 -4.58
C GLU A 195 -15.50 -10.20 -5.80
N GLU A 196 -15.92 -10.71 -6.96
CA GLU A 196 -15.99 -9.91 -8.17
C GLU A 196 -17.07 -8.82 -8.02
N GLU A 197 -16.71 -7.57 -8.32
CA GLU A 197 -17.58 -6.41 -8.20
C GLU A 197 -17.61 -5.59 -9.50
N GLU A 198 -18.77 -4.99 -9.79
CA GLU A 198 -18.94 -4.02 -10.86
C GLU A 198 -18.75 -2.59 -10.36
N TRP A 199 -17.72 -1.90 -10.86
CA TRP A 199 -17.39 -0.54 -10.44
C TRP A 199 -17.59 0.47 -11.57
N GLY A 200 -18.38 1.51 -11.33
CA GLY A 200 -18.60 2.61 -12.26
C GLY A 200 -19.84 3.41 -11.91
N LYS A 201 -19.99 4.61 -12.50
CA LYS A 201 -21.26 5.35 -12.54
C LYS A 201 -21.65 5.47 -14.00
N GLY A 202 -22.43 4.50 -14.51
CA GLY A 202 -22.73 4.36 -15.94
C GLY A 202 -22.11 3.07 -16.50
N GLU A 203 -21.10 3.19 -17.35
CA GLU A 203 -20.30 2.05 -17.79
C GLU A 203 -19.51 1.48 -16.61
N THR A 204 -19.75 0.21 -16.27
CA THR A 204 -19.09 -0.48 -15.17
C THR A 204 -17.89 -1.27 -15.67
N THR A 205 -16.94 -1.48 -14.78
CA THR A 205 -15.84 -2.41 -15.00
C THR A 205 -15.86 -3.46 -13.90
N THR A 206 -15.81 -4.71 -14.31
CA THR A 206 -15.59 -5.88 -13.45
C THR A 206 -14.19 -5.80 -12.82
N VAL A 207 -14.13 -5.88 -11.49
CA VAL A 207 -12.88 -5.88 -10.74
C VAL A 207 -12.95 -6.89 -9.59
N VAL A 208 -11.79 -7.37 -9.14
CA VAL A 208 -11.65 -8.19 -7.94
C VAL A 208 -10.81 -7.41 -6.92
N PRO A 209 -11.40 -6.61 -6.02
CA PRO A 209 -10.65 -5.94 -4.97
C PRO A 209 -9.99 -6.97 -4.05
N PHE A 210 -8.94 -6.57 -3.31
CA PHE A 210 -8.47 -7.41 -2.21
C PHE A 210 -9.38 -7.24 -0.99
N LYS A 211 -9.34 -8.21 -0.07
CA LYS A 211 -10.00 -8.12 1.25
C LYS A 211 -9.09 -8.65 2.34
N SER A 212 -9.45 -8.36 3.59
CA SER A 212 -8.94 -9.12 4.73
C SER A 212 -9.42 -10.56 4.64
N LEU A 213 -8.51 -11.50 4.88
CA LEU A 213 -8.82 -12.93 5.01
C LEU A 213 -8.81 -13.38 6.47
N HIS A 214 -8.91 -12.45 7.43
CA HIS A 214 -9.14 -12.83 8.81
C HIS A 214 -10.45 -13.62 8.94
N PRO A 215 -10.49 -14.68 9.76
CA PRO A 215 -11.74 -15.36 10.06
C PRO A 215 -12.65 -14.46 10.90
N ALA A 216 -13.95 -14.74 10.85
CA ALA A 216 -14.92 -14.05 11.68
C ALA A 216 -14.67 -14.32 13.17
N GLN A 217 -14.40 -15.59 13.53
CA GLN A 217 -14.05 -16.01 14.88
C GLN A 217 -12.54 -16.06 15.04
N ILE A 218 -12.04 -15.40 16.08
CA ILE A 218 -10.62 -15.32 16.42
C ILE A 218 -10.36 -16.17 17.66
N ASP A 219 -9.43 -17.10 17.56
CA ASP A 219 -8.99 -17.95 18.68
C ASP A 219 -7.47 -17.84 18.88
N ARG A 220 -6.98 -18.47 19.95
CA ARG A 220 -5.57 -18.43 20.34
C ARG A 220 -4.66 -19.06 19.27
N ASP A 221 -5.07 -20.17 18.69
CA ASP A 221 -4.29 -20.90 17.67
C ASP A 221 -4.10 -20.04 16.41
N TYR A 222 -5.16 -19.33 16.01
CA TYR A 222 -5.11 -18.38 14.92
C TYR A 222 -4.13 -17.24 15.20
N ILE A 223 -4.22 -16.60 16.37
CA ILE A 223 -3.32 -15.51 16.78
C ILE A 223 -1.87 -15.97 16.78
N GLN A 224 -1.58 -17.16 17.35
CA GLN A 224 -0.23 -17.72 17.36
C GLN A 224 0.32 -17.92 15.94
N ARG A 225 -0.51 -18.37 14.99
CA ARG A 225 -0.09 -18.62 13.62
C ARG A 225 0.26 -17.35 12.85
N ILE A 226 -0.42 -16.24 13.14
CA ILE A 226 -0.19 -14.96 12.45
C ILE A 226 0.72 -14.01 13.26
N TRP A 227 1.19 -14.42 14.43
CA TRP A 227 2.07 -13.61 15.26
C TRP A 227 3.36 -13.28 14.51
N ARG A 228 3.83 -12.05 14.65
CA ARG A 228 5.05 -11.57 14.02
C ARG A 228 6.29 -12.38 14.44
N PRO A 229 7.31 -12.51 13.58
CA PRO A 229 8.68 -12.80 14.00
C PRO A 229 9.33 -11.60 14.70
N GLU A 230 10.20 -11.81 15.69
CA GLU A 230 10.76 -10.71 16.51
C GLU A 230 11.48 -9.62 15.69
N SER A 231 12.12 -10.01 14.58
CA SER A 231 12.76 -9.07 13.64
C SER A 231 11.79 -8.02 13.09
N VAL A 232 10.52 -8.36 12.87
CA VAL A 232 9.48 -7.43 12.40
C VAL A 232 9.17 -6.37 13.45
N HIS A 233 9.09 -6.75 14.72
CA HIS A 233 8.78 -5.80 15.80
C HIS A 233 9.91 -4.83 16.06
N GLN A 234 11.15 -5.33 16.14
CA GLN A 234 12.31 -4.46 16.28
C GLN A 234 12.42 -3.49 15.10
N ALA A 235 12.14 -3.96 13.89
CA ALA A 235 12.11 -3.11 12.70
C ALA A 235 10.98 -2.08 12.75
N ALA A 236 9.76 -2.47 13.14
CA ALA A 236 8.62 -1.57 13.27
C ALA A 236 8.88 -0.45 14.29
N LEU A 237 9.42 -0.78 15.47
CA LEU A 237 9.75 0.21 16.50
C LEU A 237 10.79 1.22 16.01
N ARG A 238 11.82 0.74 15.29
CA ARG A 238 12.86 1.58 14.71
C ARG A 238 12.28 2.54 13.66
N ASP A 239 11.41 2.04 12.78
CA ASP A 239 10.96 2.77 11.61
C ASP A 239 9.71 3.64 11.87
N TRP A 240 9.05 3.45 13.03
CA TRP A 240 7.79 4.11 13.38
C TRP A 240 7.81 5.63 13.22
N ALA A 241 8.81 6.31 13.80
CA ALA A 241 8.92 7.76 13.72
C ALA A 241 9.04 8.22 12.26
N GLY A 242 9.84 7.52 11.45
CA GLY A 242 10.00 7.81 10.02
C GLY A 242 8.71 7.61 9.23
N ILE A 243 7.89 6.63 9.60
CA ILE A 243 6.58 6.39 8.99
C ILE A 243 5.59 7.52 9.33
N GLN A 244 5.58 8.03 10.58
CA GLN A 244 4.73 9.16 10.94
C GLN A 244 5.11 10.45 10.17
N ALA A 245 6.41 10.71 10.02
CA ALA A 245 6.91 11.82 9.24
C ALA A 245 6.52 11.67 7.76
N TRP A 246 6.76 10.49 7.18
CA TRP A 246 6.34 10.16 5.81
C TRP A 246 4.83 10.34 5.61
N ALA A 247 3.99 9.85 6.51
CA ALA A 247 2.54 9.95 6.37
C ALA A 247 2.05 11.40 6.40
N SER A 248 2.71 12.24 7.21
CA SER A 248 2.46 13.67 7.28
C SER A 248 2.87 14.38 5.98
N GLU A 249 4.05 14.08 5.45
CA GLU A 249 4.48 14.59 4.13
C GLU A 249 3.55 14.10 3.01
N TYR A 250 3.19 12.82 3.01
CA TYR A 250 2.29 12.22 2.03
C TYR A 250 0.93 12.92 2.00
N ALA A 251 0.39 13.32 3.16
CA ALA A 251 -0.87 14.04 3.26
C ALA A 251 -0.79 15.46 2.67
N LEU A 252 0.40 16.09 2.69
CA LEU A 252 0.64 17.45 2.19
C LEU A 252 1.00 17.50 0.71
N GLN A 253 1.40 16.37 0.10
CA GLN A 253 1.71 16.33 -1.32
C GLN A 253 0.48 16.71 -2.14
N ASN A 254 0.47 17.93 -2.70
CA ASN A 254 -0.38 18.28 -3.83
C ASN A 254 0.28 17.73 -5.11
N ASP A 255 -0.49 17.18 -6.05
CA ASP A 255 0.08 16.75 -7.34
C ASP A 255 0.53 18.00 -8.13
N GLU A 256 1.78 18.44 -7.99
CA GLU A 256 2.44 19.52 -8.76
C GLU A 256 2.72 19.13 -10.23
N ARG A 257 1.77 18.51 -10.93
CA ARG A 257 1.87 18.20 -12.37
C ARG A 257 0.80 18.86 -13.23
N VAL A 258 0.32 20.04 -12.85
CA VAL A 258 -0.67 20.81 -13.64
C VAL A 258 -0.15 22.17 -14.15
N THR A 259 1.08 22.59 -13.82
CA THR A 259 1.62 23.89 -14.29
C THR A 259 2.92 23.74 -15.07
N GLY A 260 2.86 23.02 -16.20
CA GLY A 260 3.98 22.91 -17.15
C GLY A 260 3.64 23.22 -18.61
N GLU A 261 2.37 23.22 -19.01
CA GLU A 261 1.97 23.42 -20.42
C GLU A 261 0.77 24.38 -20.54
N ARG A 262 0.90 25.58 -19.99
CA ARG A 262 0.06 26.72 -20.35
C ARG A 262 0.88 27.99 -20.20
N ASN A 263 1.74 28.24 -21.18
CA ASN A 263 2.22 29.55 -21.60
C ASN A 263 3.19 29.31 -22.76
N ASP A 264 2.66 29.22 -23.97
CA ASP A 264 3.34 29.63 -25.21
C ASP A 264 2.35 29.51 -26.37
N VAL A 265 1.29 30.31 -26.31
CA VAL A 265 0.64 30.84 -27.53
C VAL A 265 0.39 32.31 -27.25
N VAL A 266 1.44 33.11 -27.41
CA VAL A 266 1.28 34.55 -27.62
C VAL A 266 0.74 34.71 -29.04
N GLU A 267 -0.51 35.15 -29.13
CA GLU A 267 -1.12 35.69 -30.34
C GLU A 267 -0.17 36.70 -30.97
N THR A 268 0.31 36.40 -32.18
CA THR A 268 0.83 37.41 -33.10
C THR A 268 -0.18 37.61 -34.21
N SER A 269 -1.14 38.48 -33.92
CA SER A 269 -1.94 39.18 -34.93
C SER A 269 -1.00 40.08 -35.72
N HIS A 270 -0.66 39.71 -36.96
CA HIS A 270 -0.12 40.66 -37.93
C HIS A 270 -1.08 40.82 -39.10
N GLU A 271 -1.62 42.03 -39.17
CA GLU A 271 -2.19 42.67 -40.35
C GLU A 271 -1.32 42.43 -41.59
N ILE A 272 -1.95 42.05 -42.70
CA ILE A 272 -1.47 42.43 -44.01
C ILE A 272 -2.66 43.01 -44.77
N GLY A 273 -2.74 44.34 -44.74
CA GLY A 273 -3.43 45.09 -45.78
C GLY A 273 -2.49 45.29 -46.96
N ARG A 274 -2.90 44.80 -48.13
CA ARG A 274 -2.93 45.51 -49.42
C ARG A 274 -3.59 44.62 -50.46
#